data_AF-A0A3C0UEA8-F1
#
_entry.id   AF-A0A3C0UEA8-F1
#
_cell.length_a   1.000
_cell.length_b   1.000
_cell.length_c   1.000
_cell.angle_alpha   90.00
_cell.angle_beta   90.00
_cell.angle_gamma   90.00
#
_symmetry.space_group_name_H-M   'P 1'
#
loop_
_entity.id
_entity.type
_entity.pdbx_description
1 polymer ?
#
loop_
_entity_poly.entity_id
_entity_poly.type
_entity_poly.pdbx_seq_one_letter_code
_entity_poly.pdbx_strand_id
1 'polypeptide(L)' 'MATIQTTYKGGLRTEAVHTQSGSALITDAPIDNHGRGEAFSPTDLLAASYGSCVLTIMGLAAQT' A
#
# COMPACT_ATOMS: atom_id res chain seq x y z
N MET A 1 -14.82 8.22 10.76
CA MET A 1 -13.84 7.26 11.34
C MET A 1 -12.70 7.12 10.35
N ALA A 2 -11.43 7.17 10.77
CA ALA A 2 -10.32 6.90 9.85
C ALA A 2 -10.32 5.41 9.45
N THR A 3 -10.24 5.13 8.16
CA THR A 3 -10.17 3.76 7.63
C THR A 3 -8.76 3.20 7.66
N ILE A 4 -7.75 4.08 7.62
CA ILE A 4 -6.33 3.71 7.66
C ILE A 4 -5.61 4.63 8.66
N GLN A 5 -4.72 4.05 9.46
CA GLN A 5 -3.79 4.77 10.33
C GLN A 5 -2.36 4.53 9.85
N THR A 6 -1.63 5.60 9.53
CA THR A 6 -0.26 5.51 9.03
C THR A 6 0.73 6.07 10.05
N THR A 7 1.77 5.31 10.33
CA THR A 7 2.85 5.67 11.25
C THR A 7 4.17 5.71 10.50
N TYR A 8 4.92 6.81 10.65
CA TYR A 8 6.31 6.88 10.17
C TYR A 8 7.22 6.14 11.15
N LYS A 9 7.94 5.13 10.67
CA LYS A 9 8.80 4.26 11.49
C LYS A 9 10.28 4.72 11.52
N GLY A 10 10.60 5.82 10.84
CA GLY A 10 11.98 6.27 10.62
C GLY A 10 12.64 5.55 9.44
N GLY A 11 13.82 6.03 9.03
CA GLY A 11 14.57 5.42 7.92
C GLY A 11 13.82 5.40 6.60
N LEU A 12 12.98 6.42 6.34
CA LEU A 12 12.12 6.51 5.15
C LEU A 12 11.13 5.33 5.00
N ARG A 13 10.76 4.70 6.12
CA ARG A 13 9.74 3.64 6.21
C ARG A 13 8.44 4.15 6.82
N THR A 14 7.31 3.71 6.27
CA THR A 14 5.98 3.87 6.88
C THR A 14 5.29 2.53 7.08
N GLU A 15 4.39 2.48 8.07
CA GLU A 15 3.47 1.38 8.30
C GLU A 15 2.04 1.93 8.28
N ALA A 16 1.19 1.40 7.41
CA ALA A 16 -0.22 1.76 7.32
C ALA A 16 -1.09 0.58 7.77
N VAL A 17 -1.97 0.80 8.75
CA VAL A 17 -2.87 -0.22 9.30
C VAL A 17 -4.31 0.11 8.89
N HIS A 18 -4.97 -0.83 8.23
CA HIS A 18 -6.40 -0.74 7.93
C HIS A 18 -7.20 -1.04 9.21
N THR A 19 -7.97 -0.07 9.71
CA THR A 19 -8.54 -0.11 11.06
C THR A 19 -9.57 -1.22 11.24
N GLN A 20 -10.28 -1.59 10.18
CA GLN A 20 -11.32 -2.62 10.24
C GLN A 20 -10.74 -4.04 10.20
N SER A 21 -9.77 -4.32 9.33
CA SER A 21 -9.22 -5.68 9.17
C SER A 21 -7.97 -5.95 10.01
N GLY A 22 -7.35 -4.90 10.57
CA GLY A 22 -6.07 -4.99 11.27
C GLY A 22 -4.87 -5.27 10.35
N SER A 23 -5.07 -5.34 9.03
CA SER A 23 -4.01 -5.59 8.07
C SER A 23 -3.03 -4.43 8.01
N ALA A 24 -1.74 -4.72 8.00
CA ALA A 24 -0.67 -3.74 7.92
C ALA A 24 0.05 -3.81 6.56
N LEU A 25 0.41 -2.64 6.04
CA LEU A 25 1.24 -2.46 4.84
C LEU A 25 2.50 -1.70 5.24
N ILE A 26 3.65 -2.20 4.82
CA ILE A 26 4.93 -1.51 4.95
C ILE A 26 5.29 -0.90 3.61
N THR A 27 5.75 0.35 3.62
CA THR A 27 6.40 0.94 2.46
C THR A 27 7.75 1.54 2.84
N ASP A 28 8.68 1.46 1.91
CA ASP A 28 10.02 2.04 2.01
C ASP A 28 10.28 2.99 0.86
N ALA A 29 11.02 4.08 1.10
CA ALA A 29 11.69 4.72 -0.03
C ALA A 29 12.61 3.70 -0.75
N PRO A 30 12.74 3.80 -2.08
CA PRO A 30 13.66 2.96 -2.84
C PRO A 30 15.13 3.35 -2.57
N ILE A 31 16.08 2.47 -2.93
CA ILE A 31 17.51 2.62 -2.60
C ILE A 31 18.12 3.86 -3.27
N ASP A 32 17.68 4.19 -4.48
CA ASP A 32 18.05 5.40 -5.22
C ASP A 32 17.59 6.69 -4.53
N ASN A 33 16.60 6.61 -3.64
CA ASN A 33 16.10 7.71 -2.81
C ASN A 33 16.47 7.53 -1.32
N HIS A 34 17.64 6.95 -1.05
CA HIS A 34 18.22 6.77 0.30
C HIS A 34 17.39 5.89 1.25
N GLY A 35 16.40 5.16 0.73
CA GLY A 35 15.60 4.25 1.53
C GLY A 35 16.18 2.85 1.60
N ARG A 36 15.46 1.97 2.30
CA ARG A 36 15.87 0.57 2.52
C ARG A 36 15.55 -0.32 1.32
N GLY A 37 14.52 0.02 0.55
CA GLY A 37 14.05 -0.79 -0.57
C GLY A 37 13.67 -2.25 -0.21
N GLU A 38 13.33 -2.53 1.05
CA GLU A 38 12.99 -3.89 1.51
C GLU A 38 11.48 -4.19 1.38
N ALA A 39 10.67 -3.19 1.06
CA ALA A 39 9.23 -3.25 0.86
C ALA A 39 8.82 -2.44 -0.38
N PHE A 40 7.55 -2.53 -0.79
CA PHE A 40 6.99 -1.69 -1.85
C PHE A 40 7.31 -0.21 -1.59
N SER A 41 7.71 0.53 -2.61
CA SER A 41 7.70 1.98 -2.48
C SER A 41 6.26 2.51 -2.44
N PRO A 42 6.03 3.73 -1.90
CA PRO A 42 4.71 4.35 -1.99
C PRO A 42 4.17 4.42 -3.44
N THR A 43 5.05 4.61 -4.43
CA THR A 43 4.68 4.62 -5.85
C THR A 43 4.38 3.23 -6.39
N ASP A 44 5.12 2.19 -6.00
CA ASP A 44 4.81 0.82 -6.39
C ASP A 44 3.47 0.37 -5.81
N LEU A 45 3.22 0.72 -4.54
CA LEU A 45 1.96 0.41 -3.86
C LEU A 45 0.77 1.11 -4.52
N LEU A 46 0.95 2.36 -4.98
CA LEU A 46 -0.08 3.07 -5.75
C LEU A 46 -0.41 2.32 -7.05
N ALA A 47 0.60 1.94 -7.83
CA ALA A 47 0.41 1.17 -9.06
C ALA A 47 -0.29 -0.18 -8.80
N ALA A 48 0.14 -0.90 -7.76
CA ALA A 48 -0.47 -2.16 -7.36
C ALA A 48 -1.93 -1.99 -6.89
N SER A 49 -2.24 -0.91 -6.16
CA SER A 49 -3.60 -0.61 -5.71
C SER A 49 -4.53 -0.32 -6.88
N TYR A 50 -4.05 0.43 -7.88
CA TYR A 50 -4.82 0.74 -9.07
C TYR A 50 -5.10 -0.52 -9.89
N GLY A 51 -4.09 -1.34 -10.15
CA GLY A 51 -4.25 -2.62 -10.83
C GLY A 51 -5.25 -3.54 -10.12
N SER A 52 -5.15 -3.65 -8.79
CA SER A 52 -6.07 -4.44 -7.96
C SER A 52 -7.50 -3.92 -8.04
N CYS A 53 -7.69 -2.59 -8.03
CA CYS A 53 -9.00 -1.96 -8.18
C CYS A 53 -9.65 -2.32 -9.52
N VAL A 54 -8.93 -2.14 -10.63
CA VAL A 54 -9.42 -2.45 -11.97
C VAL A 54 -9.77 -3.94 -12.11
N LEU A 55 -8.90 -4.84 -11.64
CA LEU A 55 -9.17 -6.29 -11.67
C LEU A 55 -10.40 -6.67 -10.85
N THR A 56 -10.60 -6.03 -9.69
CA THR A 56 -11.79 -6.26 -8.85
C THR A 56 -13.06 -5.81 -9.57
N ILE A 57 -13.05 -4.65 -10.22
CA ILE A 57 -14.18 -4.15 -11.02
C ILE A 57 -14.46 -5.09 -12.20
N MET A 58 -13.44 -5.55 -12.91
CA MET A 58 -13.62 -6.53 -14.00
C MET A 58 -14.20 -7.85 -13.49
N GLY A 59 -13.75 -8.33 -12.32
CA GLY A 59 -14.31 -9.52 -11.67
C GLY A 59 -15.79 -9.36 -11.28
N LEU A 60 -16.21 -8.17 -10.88
CA LEU A 60 -17.63 -7.86 -10.63
C LEU A 60 -18.43 -7.86 -11.93
N ALA A 61 -17.90 -7.24 -12.99
CA ALA A 61 -18.56 -7.21 -14.30
C ALA A 61 -18.67 -8.59 -14.96
N ALA A 62 -17.77 -9.54 -14.66
CA ALA A 62 -17.83 -10.90 -15.18
C ALA A 62 -18.89 -11.79 -14.48
N GLN A 63 -19.46 -11.34 -13.35
CA GLN A 63 -20.52 -12.06 -12.63
C GLN A 63 -21.94 -11.72 -13.13
N THR A 64 -22.05 -10.83 -14.11
CA THR A 64 -23.29 -10.41 -14.77
C THR A 64 -23.33 -10.87 -16.22
#